data_AF-A0A820MWZ8-F1
#
_entry.id   AF-A0A820MWZ8-F1
#
_cell.length_a   1.000
_cell.length_b   1.000
_cell.length_c   1.000
_cell.angle_alpha   90.00
_cell.angle_beta   90.00
_cell.angle_gamma   90.00
#
_symmetry.space_group_name_H-M   'P 1'
#
loop_
_entity.id
_entity.type
_entity.pdbx_description
1 polymer ?
#
loop_
_entity_poly.entity_id
_entity_poly.type
_entity_poly.pdbx_seq_one_letter_code
_entity_poly.pdbx_strand_id
1 'polypeptide(L)'
;VREDDPGLQKPTEEELKEKTEKTRQALEALVSSKVSAALPVQHAEKTGPVQYIRYTPSQQGAAFNSGAKQRIIQMVEVQKDPMEPPRFKINKKLPRGPPSPPAPILHSPTRKVTVKEQQDWKIPPCISNWKNSKV
;
A
#
# COMPACT_ATOMS: atom_id res chain seq x y z
N VAL A 1 4.29 34.72 17.60
CA VAL A 1 5.22 33.68 17.10
C VAL A 1 6.20 34.42 16.19
N ARG A 2 7.51 34.30 16.40
CA ARG A 2 8.51 34.99 15.57
C ARG A 2 8.61 34.26 14.22
N GLU A 3 8.66 35.00 13.12
CA GLU A 3 8.70 34.42 11.76
C GLU A 3 10.00 33.62 11.49
N ASP A 4 11.05 33.85 12.28
CA ASP A 4 12.34 33.16 12.20
C ASP A 4 12.47 31.94 13.14
N ASP A 5 11.37 31.34 13.60
CA ASP A 5 11.44 30.12 14.40
C ASP A 5 11.91 28.93 13.52
N PRO A 6 13.09 28.35 13.79
CA PRO A 6 13.65 27.25 12.98
C PRO A 6 12.74 26.01 12.93
N GLY A 7 11.81 25.84 13.89
CA GLY A 7 10.83 24.74 13.88
C GLY A 7 9.66 24.94 12.92
N LEU A 8 9.47 26.15 12.40
CA LEU A 8 8.37 26.51 11.49
C LEU A 8 8.85 26.81 10.06
N GLN A 9 10.15 26.70 9.80
CA GLN A 9 10.72 26.90 8.48
C GLN A 9 10.35 25.76 7.53
N LYS A 10 10.13 26.11 6.26
CA LYS A 10 9.96 25.12 5.20
C LYS A 10 11.28 24.39 4.99
N PRO A 11 11.25 23.11 4.55
CA PRO A 11 12.45 22.40 4.13
C PRO A 11 13.20 23.19 3.05
N THR A 12 14.51 22.93 2.95
CA THR A 12 15.34 23.58 1.94
C THR A 12 14.91 23.18 0.53
N GLU A 13 15.21 24.04 -0.46
CA GLU A 13 14.85 23.78 -1.84
C GLU A 13 15.52 22.51 -2.41
N GLU A 14 16.73 22.19 -1.93
CA GLU A 14 17.46 20.97 -2.31
C GLU A 14 16.75 19.71 -1.79
N GLU A 15 16.35 19.68 -0.52
CA GLU A 15 15.58 18.55 0.05
C GLU A 15 14.22 18.37 -0.64
N LEU A 16 13.57 19.48 -1.02
CA LEU A 16 12.33 19.43 -1.79
C LEU A 16 12.55 18.81 -3.17
N LYS A 17 13.61 19.19 -3.89
CA LYS A 17 13.97 18.62 -5.19
C LYS A 17 14.30 17.13 -5.06
N GLU A 18 15.07 16.72 -4.05
CA GLU A 18 15.40 15.32 -3.80
C GLU A 18 14.15 14.47 -3.52
N LYS A 19 13.26 14.93 -2.61
CA LYS A 19 12.01 14.22 -2.28
C LYS A 19 11.08 14.15 -3.48
N THR A 20 10.99 15.22 -4.26
CA THR A 20 10.19 15.26 -5.49
C THR A 20 10.69 14.24 -6.48
N GLU A 21 12.00 14.18 -6.71
CA GLU A 21 12.61 13.25 -7.65
C GLU A 21 12.43 11.79 -7.21
N LYS A 22 12.67 11.50 -5.92
CA LYS A 22 12.45 10.17 -5.35
C LYS A 22 10.99 9.72 -5.47
N THR A 23 10.05 10.63 -5.22
CA THR A 23 8.61 10.35 -5.35
C THR A 23 8.21 10.13 -6.80
N ARG A 24 8.75 10.94 -7.71
CA ARG A 24 8.53 10.81 -9.16
C ARG A 24 8.98 9.44 -9.67
N GLN A 25 10.22 9.03 -9.36
CA GLN A 25 10.76 7.73 -9.76
C GLN A 25 9.92 6.55 -9.21
N ALA A 26 9.48 6.64 -7.95
CA ALA A 26 8.63 5.62 -7.35
C ALA A 26 7.26 5.52 -8.05
N LEU A 27 6.64 6.66 -8.38
CA LEU A 27 5.38 6.69 -9.11
C LEU A 27 5.54 6.20 -10.56
N GLU A 28 6.62 6.57 -11.24
CA GLU A 28 6.93 6.10 -12.59
C GLU A 28 7.09 4.57 -12.62
N ALA A 29 7.74 3.97 -11.62
CA ALA A 29 7.86 2.51 -11.49
C ALA A 29 6.51 1.80 -11.28
N LEU A 30 5.59 2.41 -10.52
CA LEU A 30 4.24 1.88 -10.35
C LEU A 30 3.42 1.99 -11.63
N VAL A 31 3.53 3.13 -12.32
CA VAL A 31 2.80 3.39 -13.57
C VAL A 31 3.29 2.46 -14.67
N SER A 32 4.60 2.25 -14.82
CA SER A 32 5.14 1.35 -15.84
C SER A 32 4.59 -0.08 -15.69
N SER A 33 4.52 -0.61 -14.46
CA SER A 33 3.90 -1.91 -14.18
C SER A 33 2.41 -1.97 -14.58
N LYS A 34 1.65 -0.90 -14.33
CA LYS A 34 0.23 -0.81 -14.71
C LYS A 34 0.05 -0.71 -16.22
N VAL A 35 0.89 0.08 -16.90
CA VAL A 35 0.87 0.22 -18.36
C VAL A 35 1.20 -1.11 -19.02
N SER A 36 2.28 -1.78 -18.59
CA SER A 36 2.66 -3.08 -19.11
C SER A 36 1.51 -4.09 -18.98
N ALA A 37 0.86 -4.20 -17.81
CA ALA A 37 -0.25 -5.13 -17.63
C ALA A 37 -1.51 -4.82 -18.47
N ALA A 38 -1.68 -3.56 -18.90
CA ALA A 38 -2.82 -3.15 -19.72
C ALA A 38 -2.61 -3.37 -21.23
N LEU A 39 -1.36 -3.59 -21.67
CA LEU A 39 -1.07 -3.88 -23.07
C LEU A 39 -1.64 -5.27 -23.46
N PRO A 40 -2.43 -5.37 -24.55
CA PRO A 40 -3.08 -6.63 -24.96
C PRO A 40 -2.13 -7.77 -25.30
N VAL A 41 -0.92 -7.45 -25.76
CA VAL A 41 0.12 -8.39 -26.16
C VAL A 41 1.45 -7.96 -25.54
N GLN A 42 2.17 -8.93 -24.97
CA GLN A 42 3.53 -8.75 -24.48
C GLN A 42 4.50 -9.36 -25.49
N HIS A 43 5.59 -8.67 -25.79
CA HIS A 43 6.69 -9.31 -26.51
C HIS A 43 7.36 -10.35 -25.58
N ALA A 44 8.03 -11.34 -26.17
CA ALA A 44 8.85 -12.25 -25.38
C ALA A 44 9.93 -11.45 -24.62
N GLU A 45 9.93 -11.56 -23.30
CA GLU A 45 10.95 -10.91 -22.46
C GLU A 45 12.25 -11.72 -22.53
N LYS A 46 13.38 -11.01 -22.59
CA LYS A 46 14.68 -11.64 -22.44
C LYS A 46 14.91 -11.92 -20.96
N THR A 47 15.23 -13.16 -20.62
CA THR A 47 15.58 -13.55 -19.25
C THR A 47 16.74 -12.69 -18.75
N GLY A 48 16.62 -12.18 -17.53
CA GLY A 48 17.69 -11.41 -16.90
C GLY A 48 19.00 -12.19 -16.71
N PRO A 49 20.10 -11.49 -16.40
CA PRO A 49 21.37 -12.15 -16.12
C PRO A 49 21.28 -13.02 -14.86
N VAL A 50 22.12 -14.06 -14.82
CA VAL A 50 22.26 -14.95 -13.67
C VAL A 50 22.68 -14.18 -12.42
N GLN A 51 22.01 -14.43 -11.30
CA GLN A 51 22.33 -13.80 -10.01
C GLN A 51 22.91 -14.82 -9.03
N TYR A 52 24.00 -14.46 -8.35
CA TYR A 52 24.59 -15.29 -7.28
C TYR A 52 24.29 -14.69 -5.92
N ILE A 53 23.62 -15.45 -5.06
CA ILE A 53 23.25 -15.02 -3.71
C ILE A 53 24.03 -15.84 -2.69
N ARG A 54 24.70 -15.17 -1.76
CA ARG A 54 25.32 -15.82 -0.60
C ARG A 54 24.30 -15.94 0.53
N TYR A 55 23.93 -17.16 0.87
CA TYR A 55 23.01 -17.47 1.94
C TYR A 55 23.74 -18.06 3.15
N THR A 56 23.46 -17.51 4.33
CA THR A 56 23.92 -18.08 5.62
C THR A 56 22.70 -18.66 6.32
N PRO A 57 22.56 -20.00 6.39
CA PRO A 57 21.44 -20.63 7.09
C PRO A 57 21.44 -20.28 8.59
N SER A 58 20.25 -20.06 9.14
CA SER A 58 20.06 -19.87 10.59
C SER A 58 20.24 -21.16 11.39
N GLN A 59 19.79 -22.29 10.83
CA GLN A 59 20.04 -23.61 11.39
C GLN A 59 21.43 -24.10 10.94
N GLN A 60 22.35 -24.23 11.90
CA GLN A 60 23.73 -24.65 11.67
C GLN A 60 24.02 -25.97 12.41
N GLY A 61 24.86 -26.81 11.82
CA GLY A 61 25.33 -28.06 12.42
C GLY A 61 26.27 -28.80 11.48
N ALA A 62 27.18 -29.61 12.02
CA ALA A 62 28.19 -30.33 11.24
C ALA A 62 27.59 -31.30 10.20
N ALA A 63 26.37 -31.81 10.46
CA ALA A 63 25.64 -32.68 9.54
C ALA A 63 24.95 -31.92 8.39
N PHE A 64 24.81 -30.60 8.48
CA PHE A 64 24.12 -29.78 7.48
C PHE A 64 25.13 -29.08 6.57
N ASN A 65 24.76 -28.90 5.30
CA ASN A 65 25.56 -28.19 4.31
C ASN A 65 27.01 -28.72 4.17
N SER A 66 27.21 -30.03 4.36
CA SER A 66 28.54 -30.66 4.33
C SER A 66 29.57 -29.97 5.25
N GLY A 67 29.12 -29.40 6.37
CA GLY A 67 29.97 -28.66 7.32
C GLY A 67 30.29 -27.22 6.92
N ALA A 68 29.86 -26.74 5.74
CA ALA A 68 30.04 -25.37 5.32
C ALA A 68 29.05 -24.42 6.01
N LYS A 69 29.53 -23.24 6.40
CA LYS A 69 28.69 -22.23 7.08
C LYS A 69 27.75 -21.48 6.14
N GLN A 70 28.07 -21.43 4.84
CA GLN A 70 27.36 -20.63 3.84
C GLN A 70 27.13 -21.42 2.55
N ARG A 71 26.16 -20.98 1.77
CA ARG A 71 25.83 -21.50 0.43
C ARG A 71 25.86 -20.35 -0.58
N ILE A 72 26.36 -20.61 -1.77
CA ILE A 72 26.19 -19.70 -2.91
C ILE A 72 25.11 -20.31 -3.80
N ILE A 73 24.03 -19.56 -4.02
CA ILE A 73 22.88 -20.01 -4.80
C ILE A 73 22.87 -19.21 -6.10
N GLN A 74 22.81 -19.94 -7.21
CA GLN A 74 22.61 -19.35 -8.53
C GLN A 74 21.10 -19.25 -8.82
N MET A 75 20.58 -18.03 -8.82
CA MET A 75 19.21 -17.73 -9.21
C MET A 75 19.15 -17.39 -10.70
N VAL A 76 18.30 -18.11 -11.43
CA VAL A 76 18.02 -17.91 -12.85
C VAL A 76 16.51 -17.77 -13.01
N GLU A 77 16.09 -16.73 -13.72
CA GLU A 77 14.68 -16.54 -14.05
C GLU A 77 14.25 -17.56 -15.11
N VAL A 78 13.16 -18.28 -14.86
CA VAL A 78 12.60 -19.24 -15.81
C VAL A 78 11.96 -18.46 -16.95
N GLN A 79 12.37 -18.75 -18.18
CA GLN A 79 11.79 -18.14 -19.37
C GLN A 79 10.27 -18.42 -19.42
N LYS A 80 9.48 -17.34 -19.52
CA LYS A 80 8.02 -17.41 -19.62
C LYS A 80 7.59 -17.54 -21.07
N ASP A 81 6.64 -18.45 -21.33
CA ASP A 81 6.06 -18.61 -22.66
C ASP A 81 5.10 -17.42 -22.96
N PRO A 82 5.33 -16.65 -24.04
CA PRO A 82 4.46 -15.53 -24.40
C PRO A 82 3.05 -15.96 -24.84
N MET A 83 2.84 -17.23 -25.21
CA MET A 83 1.54 -17.77 -25.62
C MET A 83 0.79 -18.47 -24.49
N GLU A 84 1.39 -18.57 -23.30
CA GLU A 84 0.75 -19.21 -22.16
C GLU A 84 -0.34 -18.30 -21.55
N PRO A 85 -1.61 -18.77 -21.45
CA PRO A 85 -2.68 -18.00 -20.84
C PRO A 85 -2.52 -17.87 -19.31
N PRO A 86 -3.26 -16.98 -18.63
CA PRO A 86 -3.20 -16.84 -17.17
C PRO A 86 -3.52 -18.15 -16.44
N ARG A 87 -2.60 -18.60 -15.58
CA ARG A 87 -2.70 -19.89 -14.86
C ARG A 87 -3.79 -19.96 -13.79
N PHE A 88 -4.19 -18.83 -13.20
CA PHE A 88 -5.05 -18.79 -12.02
C PHE A 88 -6.27 -17.88 -12.20
N LYS A 89 -7.37 -18.21 -11.51
CA LYS A 89 -8.58 -17.37 -11.43
C LYS A 89 -8.36 -16.20 -10.48
N ILE A 90 -8.28 -14.97 -11.00
CA ILE A 90 -8.02 -13.74 -10.23
C ILE A 90 -9.32 -13.11 -9.68
N ASN A 91 -10.48 -13.53 -10.16
CA ASN A 91 -11.79 -12.96 -9.83
C ASN A 91 -12.34 -13.35 -8.43
N LYS A 92 -11.55 -13.98 -7.57
CA LYS A 92 -11.95 -14.29 -6.20
C LYS A 92 -12.09 -12.99 -5.42
N LYS A 93 -13.31 -12.63 -5.02
CA LYS A 93 -13.60 -11.45 -4.21
C LYS A 93 -13.47 -11.80 -2.72
N LEU A 94 -12.50 -11.17 -2.05
CA LEU A 94 -12.34 -11.27 -0.60
C LEU A 94 -12.99 -10.04 0.06
N PRO A 95 -13.53 -10.17 1.29
CA PRO A 95 -13.92 -9.01 2.08
C PRO A 95 -12.70 -8.12 2.35
N ARG A 96 -12.92 -6.82 2.56
CA ARG A 96 -11.85 -5.92 2.97
C ARG A 96 -11.29 -6.38 4.32
N GLY A 97 -9.97 -6.39 4.44
CA GLY A 97 -9.30 -6.63 5.71
C GLY A 97 -9.67 -5.56 6.75
N PRO A 98 -9.35 -5.78 8.03
CA PRO A 98 -9.53 -4.77 9.05
C PRO A 98 -8.74 -3.49 8.69
N PRO A 99 -9.24 -2.31 9.04
CA PRO A 99 -8.48 -1.07 8.86
C PRO A 99 -7.22 -1.10 9.74
N SER A 100 -6.30 -0.15 9.50
CA SER A 100 -5.24 0.14 10.46
C SER A 100 -5.85 0.42 11.85
N PRO A 101 -5.15 0.11 12.95
CA PRO A 101 -5.63 0.43 14.29
C PRO A 101 -6.10 1.89 14.35
N PRO A 102 -7.29 2.17 14.93
CA PRO A 102 -7.82 3.52 14.96
C PRO A 102 -6.86 4.43 15.73
N ALA A 103 -6.53 5.58 15.15
CA ALA A 103 -5.72 6.58 15.82
C ALA A 103 -6.45 7.13 17.06
N PRO A 104 -5.71 7.53 18.12
CA PRO A 104 -6.31 8.15 19.29
C PRO A 104 -7.12 9.40 18.91
N ILE A 105 -8.34 9.49 19.43
CA ILE A 105 -9.20 10.65 19.22
C ILE A 105 -8.84 11.72 20.25
N LEU A 106 -8.09 12.74 19.83
CA LEU A 106 -7.64 13.85 20.68
C LEU A 106 -8.65 15.01 20.70
N HIS A 107 -9.89 14.72 21.13
CA HIS A 107 -10.89 15.77 21.33
C HIS A 107 -10.57 16.62 22.58
N SER A 108 -11.06 17.85 22.60
CA SER A 108 -11.22 18.58 23.86
C SER A 108 -12.22 17.86 24.77
N PRO A 109 -12.26 18.18 26.08
CA PRO A 109 -13.32 17.69 26.96
C PRO A 109 -14.71 17.93 26.37
N THR A 110 -15.63 16.99 26.62
CA THR A 110 -17.01 17.08 26.11
C THR A 110 -17.72 18.29 26.70
N ARG A 111 -18.33 19.11 25.84
CA ARG A 111 -19.20 20.21 26.30
C ARG A 111 -20.52 19.62 26.78
N LYS A 112 -21.01 20.11 27.92
CA LYS A 112 -22.33 19.71 28.44
C LYS A 112 -23.41 20.27 27.52
N VAL A 113 -24.30 19.40 27.04
CA VAL A 113 -25.46 19.77 26.22
C VAL A 113 -26.64 20.08 27.13
N THR A 114 -27.41 21.12 26.81
CA THR A 114 -28.66 21.46 27.51
C THR A 114 -29.85 20.70 26.93
N VAL A 115 -30.88 20.47 27.75
CA VAL A 115 -32.13 19.81 27.30
C VAL A 115 -32.80 20.59 26.17
N LYS A 116 -32.74 21.92 26.21
CA LYS A 116 -33.28 22.80 25.17
C LYS A 116 -32.58 22.55 23.83
N GLU A 117 -31.25 22.57 23.80
CA GLU A 117 -30.49 22.29 22.58
C GLU A 117 -30.88 20.91 22.02
N GLN A 118 -30.95 19.88 22.86
CA GLN A 118 -31.36 18.55 22.42
C GLN A 118 -32.77 18.52 21.79
N GLN A 119 -33.73 19.26 22.35
CA GLN A 119 -35.09 19.37 21.82
C GLN A 119 -35.13 20.14 20.50
N ASP A 120 -34.35 21.22 20.38
CA ASP A 120 -34.24 22.02 19.16
C ASP A 120 -33.67 21.18 18.00
N TRP A 121 -32.82 20.19 18.29
CA TRP A 121 -32.28 19.24 17.32
C TRP A 121 -33.18 18.01 17.05
N LYS A 122 -34.39 17.95 17.61
CA LYS A 122 -35.33 16.84 17.37
C LYS A 122 -36.01 17.00 16.02
N ILE A 123 -35.52 16.28 15.02
CA ILE A 123 -36.04 16.31 13.65
C ILE A 123 -37.37 15.51 13.57
N PRO A 124 -38.48 16.11 13.07
CA PRO A 124 -39.74 15.39 12.86
C PRO A 124 -39.62 14.28 11.80
N PRO A 125 -40.40 13.19 11.91
CA PRO A 125 -40.42 12.17 10.88
C PRO A 125 -40.92 12.74 9.55
N CYS A 126 -40.26 12.37 8.45
CA CYS A 126 -40.69 12.75 7.11
C CYS A 126 -41.90 11.91 6.68
N ILE A 127 -43.07 12.55 6.57
CA ILE A 127 -44.26 11.96 5.97
C ILE A 127 -44.28 12.41 4.51
N SER A 128 -44.16 11.47 3.58
CA SER A 128 -44.15 11.77 2.14
C SER A 128 -45.49 11.45 1.50
N ASN A 129 -45.93 12.29 0.56
CA ASN A 129 -47.21 12.13 -0.14
C ASN A 129 -47.18 11.05 -1.24
N TRP A 130 -46.01 10.54 -1.60
CA TRP A 130 -45.86 9.57 -2.70
C TRP A 130 -45.29 8.22 -2.29
N LYS A 131 -44.49 8.16 -1.22
CA LYS A 131 -43.77 6.95 -0.84
C LYS A 131 -44.06 6.56 0.60
N ASN A 132 -44.63 5.38 0.77
CA ASN A 132 -44.77 4.72 2.06
C ASN A 132 -44.09 3.36 2.01
N SER A 133 -42.77 3.33 2.11
CA SER A 133 -41.93 2.13 1.94
C SER A 133 -41.99 1.13 3.09
N LYS A 134 -42.85 1.36 4.09
CA LYS A 134 -43.02 0.50 5.27
C LYS A 134 -44.39 -0.21 5.30
N VAL A 135 -45.31 0.17 4.42
CA VAL A 135 -46.57 -0.54 4.14
C VAL A 135 -46.38 -1.48 2.96
#